data_AF-A0A972A5B8-F1
#
_entry.id   AF-A0A972A5B8-F1
#
_cell.length_a   1.000
_cell.length_b   1.000
_cell.length_c   1.000
_cell.angle_alpha   90.00
_cell.angle_beta   90.00
_cell.angle_gamma   90.00
#
_symmetry.space_group_name_H-M   'P 1'
#
loop_
_entity.id
_entity.type
_entity.pdbx_description
1 polymer ?
#
loop_
_entity_poly.entity_id
_entity_poly.type
_entity_poly.pdbx_seq_one_letter_code
_entity_poly.pdbx_strand_id
1 'polypeptide(L)'
;MLDYIEGLFLGKLWSDTDFENRKHVNLFILYGLFVDCIIAFTYFTGNSIPGLGRTGVIQIAILVLLFLLNPFINLRYYRMPLWGKLIVLFEKLCKNVLLVGVSTSLILPRLTVESSELQEFLITYLNSTLEHYTKMFYSSAGSFATVMGVLAGGIHVVFIFVLALVIFVCLPGVLYLAYRLIQYGYDWVINYFFLKSVKRKD
;
A
#
# COMPACT_ATOMS: atom_id res chain seq x y z
N MET A 1 22.66 -12.62 3.20
CA MET A 1 21.71 -12.15 2.16
C MET A 1 20.38 -12.89 2.27
N LEU A 2 20.39 -14.23 2.39
CA LEU A 2 19.19 -15.03 2.66
C LEU A 2 18.50 -14.60 3.97
N ASP A 3 19.27 -14.40 5.05
CA ASP A 3 18.76 -13.99 6.38
C ASP A 3 17.94 -12.70 6.39
N TYR A 4 18.27 -11.75 5.50
CA TYR A 4 17.54 -10.49 5.36
C TYR A 4 16.21 -10.68 4.62
N ILE A 5 16.21 -11.54 3.60
CA ILE A 5 15.00 -11.93 2.86
C ILE A 5 14.08 -12.75 3.77
N GLU A 6 14.64 -13.66 4.56
CA GLU A 6 13.92 -14.42 5.58
C GLU A 6 13.25 -13.48 6.60
N GLY A 7 13.99 -12.51 7.17
CA GLY A 7 13.43 -11.51 8.08
C GLY A 7 12.34 -10.64 7.45
N LEU A 8 12.50 -10.29 6.17
CA LEU A 8 11.53 -9.50 5.44
C LEU A 8 10.18 -10.22 5.28
N PHE A 9 10.21 -11.50 4.89
CA PHE A 9 9.01 -12.27 4.54
C PHE A 9 8.39 -13.01 5.73
N LEU A 10 9.18 -13.51 6.68
CA LEU A 10 8.68 -14.25 7.86
C LEU A 10 8.23 -13.30 8.97
N GLY A 11 8.78 -12.08 8.99
CA GLY A 11 8.49 -11.09 10.03
C GLY A 11 9.16 -11.42 11.36
N LYS A 12 9.06 -10.46 12.28
CA LYS A 12 9.77 -10.43 13.58
C LYS A 12 9.46 -11.62 14.49
N LEU A 13 8.27 -12.22 14.39
CA LEU A 13 7.86 -13.30 15.30
C LEU A 13 8.50 -14.66 14.95
N TRP A 14 8.91 -14.83 13.69
CA TRP A 14 9.32 -16.14 13.12
C TRP A 14 10.70 -16.11 12.47
N SER A 15 11.42 -14.99 12.57
CA SER A 15 12.77 -14.84 12.04
C SER A 15 13.75 -14.56 13.17
N ASP A 16 14.83 -15.32 13.22
CA ASP A 16 15.86 -15.29 14.27
C ASP A 16 17.06 -14.42 13.84
N THR A 17 16.80 -13.40 13.01
CA THR A 17 17.83 -12.58 12.38
C THR A 17 17.75 -11.13 12.85
N ASP A 18 18.87 -10.40 12.75
CA ASP A 18 19.05 -8.97 13.08
C ASP A 18 18.05 -7.99 12.42
N PHE A 19 17.10 -8.51 11.63
CA PHE A 19 15.97 -7.79 11.07
C PHE A 19 15.13 -7.08 12.13
N GLU A 20 15.15 -7.56 13.38
CA GLU A 20 14.44 -6.98 14.52
C GLU A 20 14.89 -5.55 14.90
N ASN A 21 16.16 -5.21 14.64
CA ASN A 21 16.78 -3.97 15.14
C ASN A 21 16.71 -2.78 14.15
N ARG A 22 16.19 -2.95 12.93
CA ARG A 22 16.17 -1.88 11.92
C ARG A 22 14.76 -1.37 11.61
N LYS A 23 14.62 -0.05 11.44
CA LYS A 23 13.38 0.58 10.99
C LYS A 23 13.18 0.31 9.50
N HIS A 24 12.15 -0.43 9.13
CA HIS A 24 11.85 -0.81 7.74
C HIS A 24 10.86 0.11 7.05
N VAL A 25 10.84 1.40 7.41
CA VAL A 25 9.90 2.39 6.85
C VAL A 25 10.02 2.48 5.32
N ASN A 26 11.25 2.37 4.80
CA ASN A 26 11.54 2.42 3.37
C ASN A 26 10.84 1.32 2.57
N LEU A 27 10.56 0.17 3.18
CA LEU A 27 9.86 -0.93 2.52
C LEU A 27 8.37 -0.63 2.29
N PHE A 28 7.74 0.09 3.21
CA PHE A 28 6.35 0.53 3.04
C PHE A 28 6.24 1.59 1.94
N ILE A 29 7.22 2.51 1.88
CA ILE A 29 7.29 3.54 0.84
C ILE A 29 7.56 2.88 -0.53
N LEU A 30 8.51 1.95 -0.60
CA LEU A 30 8.82 1.22 -1.83
C LEU A 30 7.63 0.39 -2.31
N TYR A 31 6.94 -0.29 -1.39
CA TYR A 31 5.71 -1.02 -1.70
C TYR A 31 4.63 -0.08 -2.25
N GLY A 32 4.40 1.06 -1.58
CA GLY A 32 3.40 2.03 -2.00
C GLY A 32 3.68 2.56 -3.40
N LEU A 33 4.92 3.01 -3.64
CA LEU A 33 5.37 3.50 -4.94
C LEU A 33 5.23 2.42 -6.03
N PHE A 34 5.57 1.17 -5.72
CA PHE A 34 5.41 0.07 -6.66
C PHE A 34 3.94 -0.17 -7.05
N VAL A 35 3.04 -0.15 -6.07
CA VAL A 35 1.59 -0.26 -6.32
C VAL A 35 1.09 0.93 -7.14
N ASP A 36 1.54 2.15 -6.85
CA ASP A 36 1.16 3.35 -7.59
C ASP A 36 1.60 3.28 -9.06
N CYS A 37 2.81 2.78 -9.33
CA CYS A 37 3.27 2.57 -10.70
C CYS A 37 2.34 1.61 -11.45
N ILE A 38 1.87 0.54 -10.81
CA ILE A 38 0.92 -0.40 -11.42
C ILE A 38 -0.43 0.28 -11.65
N ILE A 39 -0.93 1.05 -10.68
CA ILE A 39 -2.20 1.79 -10.81
C ILE A 39 -2.11 2.78 -11.96
N ALA A 40 -1.05 3.59 -12.00
CA ALA A 40 -0.81 4.56 -13.07
C ALA A 40 -0.74 3.86 -14.44
N PHE A 41 0.01 2.75 -14.54
CA PHE A 41 0.09 1.97 -15.77
C PHE A 41 -1.29 1.48 -16.22
N THR A 42 -2.06 0.84 -15.33
CA THR A 42 -3.40 0.33 -15.65
C THR A 42 -4.38 1.46 -15.99
N TYR A 43 -4.29 2.60 -15.30
CA TYR A 43 -5.14 3.76 -15.55
C TYR A 43 -4.88 4.41 -16.92
N PHE A 44 -3.61 4.57 -17.31
CA PHE A 44 -3.28 5.21 -18.60
C PHE A 44 -3.40 4.27 -19.80
N THR A 45 -3.10 2.98 -19.64
CA THR A 45 -3.12 2.04 -20.77
C THR A 45 -4.46 1.32 -20.93
N GLY A 46 -5.34 1.37 -19.92
CA GLY A 46 -6.56 0.56 -19.87
C GLY A 46 -6.30 -0.95 -19.73
N ASN A 47 -5.03 -1.37 -19.70
CA ASN A 47 -4.64 -2.77 -19.64
C ASN A 47 -4.30 -3.16 -18.20
N SER A 48 -4.99 -4.18 -17.69
CA SER A 48 -4.61 -4.82 -16.42
C SER A 48 -3.50 -5.84 -16.65
N ILE A 49 -2.48 -5.83 -15.79
CA ILE A 49 -1.47 -6.89 -15.80
C ILE A 49 -2.12 -8.17 -15.26
N PRO A 50 -1.96 -9.34 -15.91
CA PRO A 50 -2.53 -10.58 -15.41
C PRO A 50 -2.04 -10.88 -13.98
N GLY A 51 -2.98 -10.97 -13.03
CA GLY A 51 -2.68 -11.16 -11.60
C GLY A 51 -2.34 -9.89 -10.81
N LEU A 52 -2.18 -8.74 -11.47
CA LEU A 52 -1.84 -7.44 -10.87
C LEU A 52 -2.75 -6.35 -11.48
N GLY A 53 -3.79 -5.93 -10.76
CA GLY A 53 -4.70 -4.86 -11.22
C GLY A 53 -6.18 -5.16 -11.08
N ARG A 54 -6.57 -6.45 -11.07
CA ARG A 54 -7.96 -6.85 -10.80
C ARG A 54 -8.01 -8.11 -9.96
N THR A 55 -8.52 -7.96 -8.74
CA THR A 55 -8.67 -9.05 -7.79
C THR A 55 -10.12 -9.51 -7.74
N GLY A 56 -10.36 -10.74 -8.16
CA GLY A 56 -11.63 -11.44 -8.03
C GLY A 56 -11.71 -12.25 -6.73
N VAL A 57 -12.89 -12.85 -6.50
CA VAL A 57 -13.22 -13.62 -5.29
C VAL A 57 -12.22 -14.75 -5.02
N ILE A 58 -11.76 -15.43 -6.07
CA ILE A 58 -10.81 -16.55 -5.97
C ILE A 58 -9.46 -16.09 -5.40
N GLN A 59 -8.93 -14.96 -5.86
CA GLN A 59 -7.65 -14.43 -5.37
C GLN A 59 -7.74 -13.97 -3.91
N ILE A 60 -8.89 -13.42 -3.50
CA ILE A 60 -9.15 -13.10 -2.09
C ILE A 60 -9.23 -14.39 -1.27
N ALA A 61 -9.93 -15.42 -1.75
CA ALA A 61 -10.03 -16.71 -1.06
C ALA A 61 -8.64 -17.36 -0.87
N ILE A 62 -7.78 -17.32 -1.90
CA ILE A 62 -6.40 -17.81 -1.81
C ILE A 62 -5.60 -16.96 -0.81
N LEU A 63 -5.73 -15.62 -0.83
CA LEU A 63 -5.04 -14.75 0.12
C LEU A 63 -5.44 -15.08 1.57
N VAL A 64 -6.73 -15.29 1.83
CA VAL A 64 -7.25 -15.68 3.15
C VAL A 64 -6.73 -17.07 3.55
N LEU A 65 -6.72 -18.04 2.63
CA LEU A 65 -6.16 -19.36 2.89
C LEU A 65 -4.68 -19.28 3.27
N LEU A 66 -3.87 -18.55 2.50
CA LEU A 66 -2.45 -18.31 2.79
C LEU A 66 -2.26 -17.51 4.09
N PHE A 67 -3.17 -16.60 4.41
CA PHE A 67 -3.19 -15.88 5.69
C PHE A 67 -3.32 -16.85 6.86
N LEU A 68 -4.29 -17.78 6.79
CA LEU A 68 -4.59 -18.74 7.85
C LEU A 68 -3.53 -19.83 8.01
N LEU A 69 -2.94 -20.29 6.90
CA LEU A 69 -1.90 -21.32 6.90
C LEU A 69 -0.53 -20.81 7.37
N ASN A 70 -0.31 -19.49 7.32
CA ASN A 70 0.96 -18.85 7.61
C ASN A 70 1.63 -19.30 8.93
N PRO A 71 0.97 -19.25 10.11
CA PRO A 71 1.60 -19.64 11.36
C PRO A 71 1.99 -21.13 11.39
N PHE A 72 1.20 -22.00 10.77
CA PHE A 72 1.48 -23.43 10.71
C PHE A 72 2.71 -23.75 9.84
N ILE A 73 2.85 -23.03 8.73
CA ILE A 73 4.00 -23.14 7.83
C ILE A 73 5.27 -22.63 8.55
N ASN A 74 5.18 -21.48 9.23
CA ASN A 74 6.31 -20.86 9.90
C ASN A 74 6.81 -21.66 11.12
N LEU A 75 5.93 -22.36 11.85
CA LEU A 75 6.32 -23.25 12.95
C LEU A 75 7.31 -24.34 12.55
N ARG A 76 7.22 -24.85 11.32
CA ARG A 76 8.11 -25.90 10.81
C ARG A 76 9.33 -25.35 10.06
N TYR A 77 9.39 -24.04 9.82
CA TYR A 77 10.39 -23.40 8.96
C TYR A 77 11.83 -23.74 9.34
N TYR A 78 12.18 -23.64 10.62
CA TYR A 78 13.54 -23.91 11.11
C TYR A 78 13.97 -25.37 11.02
N ARG A 79 13.02 -26.30 10.92
CA ARG A 79 13.30 -27.74 10.81
C ARG A 79 13.31 -28.23 9.36
N MET A 80 13.07 -27.35 8.39
CA MET A 80 13.02 -27.72 6.97
C MET A 80 14.40 -27.66 6.29
N PRO A 81 14.68 -28.56 5.33
CA PRO A 81 15.84 -28.43 4.46
C PRO A 81 15.73 -27.17 3.58
N LEU A 82 16.83 -26.76 2.95
CA LEU A 82 16.91 -25.54 2.14
C LEU A 82 15.80 -25.47 1.07
N TRP A 83 15.46 -26.59 0.43
CA TRP A 83 14.35 -26.70 -0.52
C TRP A 83 12.98 -26.36 0.09
N GLY A 84 12.72 -26.79 1.33
CA GLY A 84 11.49 -26.45 2.04
C GLY A 84 11.42 -24.96 2.38
N LYS A 85 12.54 -24.35 2.77
CA LYS A 85 12.62 -22.90 3.00
C LYS A 85 12.28 -22.07 1.76
N LEU A 86 12.74 -22.51 0.58
CA LEU A 86 12.41 -21.85 -0.70
C LEU A 86 10.91 -21.89 -1.00
N ILE A 87 10.23 -23.00 -0.70
CA ILE A 87 8.77 -23.11 -0.88
C ILE A 87 8.04 -22.14 0.05
N VAL A 88 8.48 -21.99 1.30
CA VAL A 88 7.88 -21.02 2.22
C VAL A 88 8.12 -19.59 1.75
N LEU A 89 9.32 -19.26 1.28
CA LEU A 89 9.60 -17.94 0.70
C LEU A 89 8.74 -17.67 -0.54
N PHE A 90 8.51 -18.67 -1.37
CA PHE A 90 7.62 -18.57 -2.52
C PHE A 90 6.16 -18.33 -2.11
N GLU A 91 5.65 -19.01 -1.08
CA GLU A 91 4.32 -18.73 -0.51
C GLU A 91 4.17 -17.27 -0.08
N LYS A 92 5.20 -16.73 0.60
CA LYS A 92 5.21 -15.33 1.04
C LYS A 92 5.26 -14.35 -0.15
N LEU A 93 5.99 -14.70 -1.20
CA LEU A 93 6.01 -13.95 -2.45
C LEU A 93 4.61 -13.92 -3.10
N CYS A 94 3.96 -15.08 -3.24
CA CYS A 94 2.61 -15.18 -3.79
C CYS A 94 1.61 -14.33 -2.99
N LYS A 95 1.69 -14.39 -1.65
CA LYS A 95 0.87 -13.56 -0.76
C LYS A 95 1.07 -12.06 -1.02
N ASN A 96 2.32 -11.60 -1.17
CA ASN A 96 2.61 -10.21 -1.49
C ASN A 96 2.05 -9.79 -2.87
N VAL A 97 2.18 -10.65 -3.89
CA VAL A 97 1.59 -10.39 -5.23
C VAL A 97 0.08 -10.25 -5.14
N LEU A 98 -0.59 -11.15 -4.42
CA LEU A 98 -2.04 -11.07 -4.20
C LEU A 98 -2.44 -9.78 -3.48
N LEU A 99 -1.63 -9.33 -2.52
CA LEU A 99 -1.89 -8.11 -1.77
C LEU A 99 -1.71 -6.84 -2.62
N VAL A 100 -0.75 -6.83 -3.55
CA VAL A 100 -0.68 -5.80 -4.61
C VAL A 100 -1.96 -5.81 -5.44
N GLY A 101 -2.42 -6.98 -5.86
CA GLY A 101 -3.71 -7.13 -6.56
C GLY A 101 -4.87 -6.50 -5.79
N VAL A 102 -5.02 -6.85 -4.50
CA VAL A 102 -6.10 -6.32 -3.66
C VAL A 102 -6.00 -4.79 -3.55
N SER A 103 -4.80 -4.26 -3.29
CA SER A 103 -4.56 -2.82 -3.17
C SER A 103 -4.95 -2.08 -4.45
N THR A 104 -4.50 -2.57 -5.61
CA THR A 104 -4.87 -2.00 -6.92
C THR A 104 -6.38 -2.05 -7.16
N SER A 105 -7.04 -3.17 -6.85
CA SER A 105 -8.49 -3.35 -7.05
C SER A 105 -9.35 -2.47 -6.15
N LEU A 106 -8.81 -2.05 -5.00
CA LEU A 106 -9.48 -1.12 -4.10
C LEU A 106 -9.28 0.33 -4.58
N ILE A 107 -8.08 0.68 -5.01
CA ILE A 107 -7.76 2.08 -5.35
C ILE A 107 -8.28 2.45 -6.73
N LEU A 108 -8.09 1.59 -7.73
CA LEU A 108 -8.44 1.86 -9.13
C LEU A 108 -9.91 2.30 -9.34
N PRO A 109 -10.96 1.65 -8.78
CA PRO A 109 -12.35 2.09 -8.99
C PRO A 109 -12.70 3.41 -8.28
N ARG A 110 -11.81 3.92 -7.42
CA ARG A 110 -12.00 5.23 -6.77
C ARG A 110 -11.46 6.38 -7.64
N LEU A 111 -10.77 6.07 -8.73
CA LEU A 111 -10.40 7.05 -9.75
C LEU A 111 -11.62 7.26 -10.65
N THR A 112 -12.36 8.34 -10.40
CA THR A 112 -13.61 8.65 -11.08
C THR A 112 -13.43 9.41 -12.39
N VAL A 113 -12.27 10.04 -12.58
CA VAL A 113 -11.94 10.81 -13.79
C VAL A 113 -11.34 9.85 -14.81
N GLU A 114 -11.75 9.96 -16.08
CA GLU A 114 -11.10 9.19 -17.14
C GLU A 114 -9.75 9.80 -17.51
N SER A 115 -8.80 8.98 -17.99
CA SER A 115 -7.47 9.46 -18.37
C SER A 115 -7.50 10.47 -19.51
N SER A 116 -8.49 10.37 -20.41
CA SER A 116 -8.80 11.31 -21.49
C SER A 116 -9.28 12.68 -20.99
N GLU A 117 -10.07 12.71 -19.92
CA GLU A 117 -10.69 13.93 -19.37
C GLU A 117 -9.84 14.59 -18.28
N LEU A 118 -8.76 13.94 -17.84
CA LEU A 118 -7.92 14.40 -16.73
C LEU A 118 -7.36 15.81 -16.97
N GLN A 119 -6.94 16.13 -18.20
CA GLN A 119 -6.43 17.46 -18.52
C GLN A 119 -7.53 18.53 -18.37
N GLU A 120 -8.72 18.28 -18.90
CA GLU A 120 -9.85 19.20 -18.82
C GLU A 120 -10.30 19.40 -17.37
N PHE A 121 -10.36 18.31 -16.60
CA PHE A 121 -10.65 18.34 -15.17
C PHE A 121 -9.66 19.24 -14.41
N LEU A 122 -8.35 19.08 -14.66
CA LEU A 122 -7.31 19.89 -14.00
C LEU A 122 -7.41 21.38 -14.37
N ILE A 123 -7.64 21.69 -15.65
CA ILE A 123 -7.81 23.09 -16.11
C ILE A 123 -9.06 23.71 -15.48
N THR A 124 -10.16 22.97 -15.44
CA THR A 124 -11.43 23.43 -14.85
C THR A 124 -11.28 23.67 -13.36
N TYR A 125 -10.62 22.75 -12.65
CA TYR A 125 -10.33 22.88 -11.22
C TYR A 125 -9.43 24.09 -10.92
N LEU A 126 -8.37 24.29 -11.70
CA LEU A 126 -7.48 25.45 -11.60
C LEU A 126 -8.25 26.76 -11.81
N ASN A 127 -9.01 26.86 -12.90
CA ASN A 127 -9.78 28.06 -13.23
C ASN A 127 -10.83 28.38 -12.16
N SER A 128 -11.58 27.38 -11.71
CA SER A 128 -12.59 27.55 -10.65
C SER A 128 -11.97 28.02 -9.33
N THR A 129 -10.80 27.47 -8.98
CA THR A 129 -10.07 27.86 -7.77
C THR A 129 -9.57 29.30 -7.86
N LEU A 130 -8.95 29.67 -8.98
CA LEU A 130 -8.47 31.05 -9.22
C LEU A 130 -9.63 32.05 -9.17
N GLU A 131 -10.77 31.72 -9.77
CA GLU A 131 -11.97 32.56 -9.73
C GLU A 131 -12.49 32.74 -8.30
N HIS A 132 -12.55 31.65 -7.52
CA HIS A 132 -12.98 31.69 -6.12
C HIS A 132 -12.10 32.63 -5.27
N TYR A 133 -10.78 32.50 -5.37
CA TYR A 133 -9.87 33.37 -4.62
C TYR A 133 -9.87 34.82 -5.13
N THR A 134 -10.03 35.04 -6.43
CA THR A 134 -10.16 36.40 -6.99
C THR A 134 -11.41 37.11 -6.46
N LYS A 135 -12.55 36.41 -6.36
CA LYS A 135 -13.78 36.95 -5.74
C LYS A 135 -13.58 37.27 -4.26
N MET A 136 -12.83 36.44 -3.53
CA MET A 136 -12.55 36.65 -2.10
C MET A 136 -11.77 37.95 -1.84
N PHE A 137 -10.82 38.29 -2.70
CA PHE A 137 -10.01 39.52 -2.55
C PHE A 137 -10.60 40.75 -3.23
N TYR A 138 -11.65 40.59 -4.04
CA TYR A 138 -12.29 41.68 -4.79
C TYR A 138 -12.77 42.82 -3.88
N SER A 139 -13.34 42.49 -2.72
CA SER A 139 -13.84 43.48 -1.75
C SER A 139 -12.75 44.19 -0.94
N SER A 140 -11.55 43.60 -0.83
CA SER A 140 -10.48 44.11 0.05
C SER A 140 -9.31 44.76 -0.69
N ALA A 141 -9.03 44.37 -1.94
CA ALA A 141 -7.78 44.74 -2.63
C ALA A 141 -7.96 45.54 -3.93
N GLY A 142 -9.19 45.80 -4.38
CA GLY A 142 -9.46 46.60 -5.58
C GLY A 142 -8.69 46.09 -6.82
N SER A 143 -7.80 46.91 -7.39
CA SER A 143 -6.97 46.53 -8.55
C SER A 143 -5.91 45.45 -8.27
N PHE A 144 -5.51 45.26 -7.01
CA PHE A 144 -4.58 44.20 -6.60
C PHE A 144 -5.29 42.86 -6.33
N ALA A 145 -6.63 42.82 -6.35
CA ALA A 145 -7.42 41.62 -6.06
C ALA A 145 -7.12 40.46 -7.02
N THR A 146 -6.85 40.76 -8.29
CA THR A 146 -6.49 39.75 -9.30
C THR A 146 -5.11 39.15 -9.02
N VAL A 147 -4.11 39.98 -8.68
CA VAL A 147 -2.76 39.51 -8.35
C VAL A 147 -2.78 38.65 -7.08
N MET A 148 -3.46 39.12 -6.03
CA MET A 148 -3.59 38.38 -4.76
C MET A 148 -4.41 37.10 -4.92
N GLY A 149 -5.48 37.14 -5.71
CA GLY A 149 -6.32 35.98 -6.03
C GLY A 149 -5.55 34.89 -6.78
N VAL A 150 -4.73 35.28 -7.76
CA VAL A 150 -3.90 34.32 -8.52
C VAL A 150 -2.80 33.72 -7.64
N LEU A 151 -2.14 34.54 -6.80
CA LEU A 151 -1.11 34.03 -5.88
C LEU A 151 -1.70 33.06 -4.85
N ALA A 152 -2.79 33.44 -4.19
CA ALA A 152 -3.44 32.61 -3.18
C ALA A 152 -4.04 31.34 -3.79
N GLY A 153 -4.72 31.45 -4.93
CA GLY A 153 -5.27 30.30 -5.66
C GLY A 153 -4.18 29.37 -6.17
N GLY A 154 -3.09 29.90 -6.72
CA GLY A 154 -1.94 29.11 -7.17
C GLY A 154 -1.29 28.33 -6.02
N ILE A 155 -1.05 29.00 -4.87
CA ILE A 155 -0.53 28.33 -3.67
C ILE A 155 -1.48 27.23 -3.20
N HIS A 156 -2.79 27.50 -3.21
CA HIS A 156 -3.80 26.52 -2.79
C HIS A 156 -3.82 25.28 -3.69
N VAL A 157 -3.79 25.47 -5.01
CA VAL A 157 -3.76 24.36 -5.98
C VAL A 157 -2.49 23.53 -5.81
N VAL A 158 -1.33 24.17 -5.69
CA VAL A 158 -0.06 23.46 -5.47
C VAL A 158 -0.11 22.69 -4.15
N PHE A 159 -0.61 23.29 -3.08
CA PHE A 159 -0.72 22.63 -1.78
C PHE A 159 -1.64 21.40 -1.83
N ILE A 160 -2.83 21.52 -2.44
CA ILE A 160 -3.76 20.40 -2.59
C ILE A 160 -3.17 19.31 -3.48
N PHE A 161 -2.51 19.68 -4.58
CA PHE A 161 -1.88 18.73 -5.49
C PHE A 161 -0.78 17.92 -4.79
N VAL A 162 0.10 18.58 -4.03
CA VAL A 162 1.14 17.91 -3.24
C VAL A 162 0.52 17.01 -2.17
N LEU A 163 -0.51 17.49 -1.47
CA LEU A 163 -1.22 16.70 -0.47
C LEU A 163 -1.87 15.46 -1.08
N ALA A 164 -2.52 15.60 -2.24
CA ALA A 164 -3.13 14.50 -2.97
C ALA A 164 -2.09 13.46 -3.39
N LEU A 165 -0.93 13.90 -3.89
CA LEU A 165 0.18 13.02 -4.25
C LEU A 165 0.70 12.24 -3.03
N VAL A 166 0.90 12.92 -1.89
CA VAL A 166 1.32 12.27 -0.64
C VAL A 166 0.30 11.24 -0.18
N ILE A 167 -1.00 11.57 -0.20
CA ILE A 167 -2.06 10.63 0.17
C ILE A 167 -2.04 9.43 -0.77
N PHE A 168 -1.92 9.67 -2.07
CA PHE A 168 -1.89 8.60 -3.08
C PHE A 168 -0.74 7.62 -2.81
N VAL A 169 0.46 8.11 -2.50
CA VAL A 169 1.63 7.27 -2.18
C VAL A 169 1.52 6.58 -0.83
N CYS A 170 0.98 7.27 0.17
CA CYS A 170 0.85 6.70 1.51
C CYS A 170 -0.24 5.63 1.59
N LEU A 171 -1.32 5.74 0.83
CA LEU A 171 -2.50 4.87 0.92
C LEU A 171 -2.19 3.37 0.71
N PRO A 172 -1.51 2.94 -0.38
CA PRO A 172 -1.12 1.53 -0.54
C PRO A 172 -0.13 1.08 0.55
N GLY A 173 0.75 1.96 1.02
CA GLY A 173 1.65 1.68 2.15
C GLY A 173 0.89 1.42 3.45
N VAL A 174 -0.18 2.18 3.72
CA VAL A 174 -1.06 2.01 4.89
C VAL A 174 -1.83 0.70 4.81
N LEU A 175 -2.34 0.33 3.63
CA LEU A 175 -3.01 -0.97 3.42
C LEU A 175 -2.07 -2.15 3.71
N TYR A 176 -0.83 -2.07 3.23
CA TYR A 176 0.20 -3.07 3.51
C TYR A 176 0.54 -3.16 5.01
N LEU A 177 0.66 -2.01 5.67
CA LEU A 177 0.89 -1.95 7.11
C LEU A 177 -0.26 -2.58 7.89
N ALA A 178 -1.50 -2.24 7.56
CA ALA A 178 -2.70 -2.79 8.20
C ALA A 178 -2.74 -4.31 8.08
N TYR A 179 -2.50 -4.86 6.88
CA TYR A 179 -2.42 -6.30 6.67
C TYR A 179 -1.34 -6.95 7.53
N ARG A 180 -0.14 -6.36 7.57
CA ARG A 180 0.99 -6.90 8.34
C ARG A 180 0.69 -6.90 9.85
N LEU A 181 0.03 -5.87 10.36
CA LEU A 181 -0.40 -5.80 11.76
C LEU A 181 -1.44 -6.87 12.10
N ILE A 182 -2.42 -7.07 11.21
CA ILE A 182 -3.45 -8.11 11.38
C ILE A 182 -2.81 -9.51 11.37
N GLN A 183 -1.89 -9.76 10.44
CA GLN A 183 -1.14 -11.02 10.38
C GLN A 183 -0.30 -11.24 11.64
N TYR A 184 0.39 -10.20 12.11
CA TYR A 184 1.19 -10.28 13.33
C TYR A 184 0.31 -10.59 14.56
N GLY A 185 -0.85 -9.95 14.70
CA GLY A 185 -1.80 -10.24 15.77
C GLY A 185 -2.29 -11.68 15.73
N TYR A 186 -2.65 -12.18 14.54
CA TYR A 186 -3.07 -13.58 14.37
C TYR A 186 -1.96 -14.56 14.72
N ASP A 187 -0.75 -14.34 14.21
CA ASP A 187 0.41 -15.19 14.49
C ASP A 187 0.76 -15.19 15.98
N TRP A 188 0.65 -14.04 16.65
CA TRP A 188 0.86 -13.93 18.09
C TRP A 188 -0.17 -14.75 18.89
N VAL A 189 -1.45 -14.68 18.52
CA VAL A 189 -2.51 -15.48 19.15
C VAL A 189 -2.23 -16.98 19.00
N ILE A 190 -1.93 -17.43 17.79
CA ILE A 190 -1.61 -18.84 17.53
C ILE A 190 -0.37 -19.28 18.31
N ASN A 191 0.67 -18.45 18.32
CA ASN A 191 1.89 -18.73 19.07
C ASN A 191 1.60 -18.87 20.59
N TYR A 192 0.79 -17.96 21.15
CA TYR A 192 0.39 -18.01 22.56
C TYR A 192 -0.37 -19.30 22.90
N PHE A 193 -1.30 -19.74 22.05
CA PHE A 193 -2.08 -20.96 22.31
C PHE A 193 -1.27 -22.25 22.07
N PHE A 194 -0.44 -22.32 21.04
CA PHE A 194 0.30 -23.54 20.68
C PHE A 194 1.60 -23.72 21.47
N LEU A 195 2.46 -22.70 21.65
CA LEU A 195 3.72 -22.89 22.38
C LEU A 195 3.53 -22.95 23.90
N LYS A 196 2.56 -22.21 24.45
CA LYS A 196 2.30 -22.21 25.91
C LYS A 196 1.57 -23.47 26.37
N SER A 197 0.85 -24.17 25.48
CA SER A 197 0.22 -25.46 25.78
C SER A 197 1.20 -26.64 25.68
N VAL A 198 2.18 -26.58 24.76
CA VAL A 198 3.24 -27.58 24.64
C VAL A 198 4.21 -27.52 25.82
N LYS A 199 4.63 -26.31 26.25
CA LYS A 199 5.50 -26.13 27.43
C LYS A 199 4.88 -26.51 28.79
N ARG A 200 3.58 -26.80 28.84
CA ARG A 200 2.85 -27.18 30.06
C ARG A 200 2.67 -28.69 30.23
N LYS A 201 3.07 -29.47 29.23
CA LYS A 201 3.01 -30.94 29.24
C LYS A 201 4.37 -31.60 29.53
N ASP A 202 5.41 -30.80 29.67
CA ASP A 202 6.72 -31.17 30.22
C ASP A 202 6.85 -30.56 31.62
#